data_AF-A0A161ZDJ7-F1
#
_entry.id   AF-A0A161ZDJ7-F1
#
_cell.length_a   1.000
_cell.length_b   1.000
_cell.length_c   1.000
_cell.angle_alpha   90.00
_cell.angle_beta   90.00
_cell.angle_gamma   90.00
#
_symmetry.space_group_name_H-M   'P 1'
#
loop_
_entity.id
_entity.type
_entity.pdbx_description
1 polymer ?
#
loop_
_entity_poly.entity_id
_entity_poly.type
_entity_poly.pdbx_seq_one_letter_code
_entity_poly.pdbx_strand_id
1 'polypeptide(L)'
;MDWPDVQLNNIPKTSDQADSLKSLLHAAKNGTLHHLDSASCVAAFAQTYQTSYGKLLLATESAKDNDSYTLVYANPVYQPKYYPGNKAMLPYPWVCPSDSGSQRVCSENGSSAVHKWAENKNWTVDVQPGYMTSASYNIQHCLAEPVPQKCSLQYSPPSMVAVVVANLVKTGILLYIWLGMPRAPLLTVGDGIASFLRRSDPYSLGMCLPSDGSAIYTHPVYAKLPSLKNRKFRRPAVYTGKRRLWGSSVSTRWGIFILWWMLSIIAGLVMLMFGLNNAIGIHIWQTKPGEINSQTITSTGDSQGFVANSIMANLPQLIFSFLYVAYNSILTSMCLSAEWSRFGHRRKGLRVSHNPRLSQRSNYFLTLPYRYAVPLMATSAVLHWLVSQSLFVIAIEAYNTHMERDPLQDVYACGYSPLAIVIATSIGGVMFTCLIVLSLRRLESAMPVAGSCSLAIAAACHPGFNPNVDKPEPVEMESEDEGEDMALLPLQWGSISIDGPIGHCSFTSGDVDTPEKGQKYQ
;
A
#
# COMPACT_ATOMS: atom_id res chain seq x y z
N MET A 1 33.01 7.17 -46.15
CA MET A 1 33.15 8.63 -46.23
C MET A 1 34.58 8.95 -45.83
N ASP A 2 35.39 9.42 -46.77
CA ASP A 2 36.67 10.03 -46.42
C ASP A 2 36.36 11.35 -45.73
N TRP A 3 36.75 11.50 -44.47
CA TRP A 3 36.52 12.70 -43.68
C TRP A 3 37.72 13.65 -43.88
N PRO A 4 37.62 14.72 -44.70
CA PRO A 4 38.72 15.63 -44.95
C PRO A 4 39.20 16.35 -43.67
N ASP A 5 40.33 17.04 -43.77
CA ASP A 5 40.85 17.88 -42.68
C ASP A 5 39.94 19.10 -42.47
N VAL A 6 39.15 19.01 -41.41
CA VAL A 6 38.04 19.92 -41.08
C VAL A 6 38.54 21.24 -40.50
N GLN A 7 37.98 22.37 -40.97
CA GLN A 7 38.12 23.66 -40.29
C GLN A 7 36.89 23.96 -39.44
N LEU A 8 37.10 24.11 -38.13
CA LEU A 8 36.06 24.47 -37.16
C LEU A 8 35.67 25.95 -37.31
N ASN A 9 34.59 26.23 -38.04
CA ASN A 9 34.02 27.58 -38.12
C ASN A 9 33.13 27.83 -36.91
N ASN A 10 33.31 28.98 -36.24
CA ASN A 10 32.64 29.37 -35.00
C ASN A 10 32.85 28.39 -33.84
N ILE A 11 34.04 28.46 -33.24
CA ILE A 11 34.32 27.86 -31.94
C ILE A 11 33.34 28.47 -30.92
N PRO A 12 32.58 27.65 -30.17
CA PRO A 12 31.62 28.14 -29.17
C PRO A 12 32.30 29.02 -28.10
N LYS A 13 31.51 29.87 -27.44
CA LYS A 13 31.97 30.88 -26.47
C LYS A 13 32.70 30.31 -25.23
N THR A 14 32.70 29.00 -25.03
CA THR A 14 33.36 28.30 -23.90
C THR A 14 34.21 27.13 -24.40
N SER A 15 35.38 26.88 -23.79
CA SER A 15 36.32 25.83 -24.25
C SER A 15 35.70 24.42 -24.21
N ASP A 16 34.78 24.17 -23.28
CA ASP A 16 34.19 22.84 -23.03
C ASP A 16 33.36 22.30 -24.20
N GLN A 17 32.58 23.16 -24.87
CA GLN A 17 31.76 22.77 -26.01
C GLN A 17 32.62 22.48 -27.25
N ALA A 18 33.72 23.21 -27.41
CA ALA A 18 34.65 23.02 -28.51
C ALA A 18 35.40 21.68 -28.40
N ASP A 19 35.80 21.31 -27.18
CA ASP A 19 36.51 20.05 -26.94
C ASP A 19 35.57 18.83 -27.04
N SER A 20 34.31 18.98 -26.60
CA SER A 20 33.29 17.95 -26.79
C SER A 20 33.03 17.65 -28.28
N LEU A 21 32.99 18.68 -29.13
CA LEU A 21 32.82 18.54 -30.58
C LEU A 21 34.03 17.86 -31.25
N LYS A 22 35.25 18.20 -30.83
CA LYS A 22 36.48 17.52 -31.31
C LYS A 22 36.49 16.03 -30.97
N SER A 23 36.09 15.69 -29.74
CA SER A 23 35.95 14.29 -29.30
C SER A 23 34.96 13.51 -30.17
N LEU A 24 33.81 14.12 -30.47
CA LEU A 24 32.78 13.50 -31.30
C LEU A 24 33.23 13.33 -32.76
N LEU A 25 33.95 14.31 -33.32
CA LEU A 25 34.52 14.23 -34.65
C LEU A 25 35.56 13.11 -34.75
N HIS A 26 36.40 12.96 -33.74
CA HIS A 26 37.37 11.86 -33.67
C HIS A 26 36.67 10.49 -33.61
N ALA A 27 35.58 10.37 -32.84
CA ALA A 27 34.75 9.17 -32.81
C ALA A 27 34.12 8.85 -34.18
N ALA A 28 33.68 9.87 -34.92
CA ALA A 28 33.18 9.73 -36.28
C ALA A 28 34.25 9.22 -37.25
N LYS A 29 35.47 9.79 -37.18
CA LYS A 29 36.62 9.35 -37.99
C LYS A 29 37.02 7.90 -37.69
N ASN A 30 36.91 7.48 -36.43
CA ASN A 30 37.20 6.11 -36.00
C ASN A 30 36.05 5.12 -36.28
N GLY A 31 34.90 5.58 -36.79
CA GLY A 31 33.76 4.71 -37.11
C GLY A 31 33.06 4.11 -35.89
N THR A 32 33.20 4.70 -34.70
CA THR A 32 32.61 4.16 -33.45
C THR A 32 31.18 4.64 -33.21
N LEU A 33 30.65 5.54 -34.05
CA LEU A 33 29.30 6.09 -33.92
C LEU A 33 28.26 5.20 -34.60
N HIS A 34 27.08 5.09 -34.00
CA HIS A 34 25.95 4.37 -34.58
C HIS A 34 25.25 5.23 -35.64
N HIS A 35 25.13 4.69 -36.85
CA HIS A 35 24.38 5.33 -37.93
C HIS A 35 22.88 5.10 -37.75
N LEU A 36 22.12 6.18 -37.64
CA LEU A 36 20.66 6.18 -37.55
C LEU A 36 20.07 6.98 -38.71
N ASP A 37 19.02 6.46 -39.35
CA ASP A 37 18.22 7.22 -40.30
C ASP A 37 17.48 8.38 -39.60
N SER A 38 16.99 9.36 -40.36
CA SER A 38 16.27 10.53 -39.84
C SER A 38 15.17 10.16 -38.84
N ALA A 39 14.32 9.16 -39.16
CA ALA A 39 13.20 8.77 -38.32
C ALA A 39 13.67 8.14 -37.00
N SER A 40 14.62 7.19 -37.04
CA SER A 40 15.19 6.59 -35.84
C SER A 40 15.98 7.61 -35.01
N CYS A 41 16.61 8.60 -35.65
CA CYS A 41 17.31 9.67 -34.95
C CYS A 41 16.35 10.50 -34.09
N VAL A 42 15.23 10.93 -34.68
CA VAL A 42 14.18 11.64 -33.94
C VAL A 42 13.62 10.78 -32.82
N ALA A 43 13.34 9.50 -33.05
CA ALA A 43 12.84 8.60 -32.01
C ALA A 43 13.84 8.38 -30.86
N ALA A 44 15.14 8.35 -31.16
CA ALA A 44 16.20 8.14 -30.18
C ALA A 44 16.47 9.38 -29.32
N PHE A 45 16.31 10.59 -29.87
CA PHE A 45 16.66 11.83 -29.18
C PHE A 45 15.47 12.72 -28.78
N ALA A 46 14.26 12.45 -29.25
CA ALA A 46 13.03 13.09 -28.78
C ALA A 46 12.54 12.46 -27.46
N GLN A 47 13.44 12.34 -26.49
CA GLN A 47 13.19 11.78 -25.16
C GLN A 47 13.63 12.78 -24.09
N THR A 48 12.88 12.87 -22.99
CA THR A 48 13.17 13.85 -21.92
C THR A 48 14.49 13.56 -21.21
N TYR A 49 14.75 12.28 -20.92
CA TYR A 49 15.97 11.84 -20.27
C TYR A 49 16.63 10.80 -21.16
N GLN A 50 17.83 11.14 -21.64
CA GLN A 50 18.59 10.29 -22.53
C GLN A 50 19.39 9.27 -21.72
N THR A 51 19.26 7.99 -22.07
CA THR A 51 19.93 6.87 -21.38
C THR A 51 20.78 6.01 -22.31
N SER A 52 20.58 6.12 -23.62
CA SER A 52 21.19 5.22 -24.62
C SER A 52 22.27 5.89 -25.46
N TYR A 53 22.16 7.19 -25.70
CA TYR A 53 23.09 7.97 -26.52
C TYR A 53 23.57 9.22 -25.78
N GLY A 54 24.73 9.76 -26.12
CA GLY A 54 25.26 10.96 -25.45
C GLY A 54 25.19 12.15 -26.38
N LYS A 55 26.10 12.11 -27.36
CA LYS A 55 26.28 13.15 -28.37
C LYS A 55 25.83 12.63 -29.73
N LEU A 56 25.56 13.54 -30.67
CA LEU A 56 25.18 13.18 -32.03
C LEU A 56 25.71 14.17 -33.07
N LEU A 57 26.03 13.67 -34.26
CA LEU A 57 26.28 14.48 -35.45
C LEU A 57 25.10 14.37 -36.40
N LEU A 58 24.62 15.51 -36.90
CA LEU A 58 23.57 15.56 -37.91
C LEU A 58 24.22 15.73 -39.29
N ALA A 59 23.87 14.88 -40.24
CA ALA A 59 24.37 14.96 -41.60
C ALA A 59 23.33 15.55 -42.55
N THR A 60 23.76 16.48 -43.40
CA THR A 60 22.94 17.15 -44.40
C THR A 60 23.68 17.22 -45.73
N GLU A 61 22.95 17.06 -46.84
CA GLU A 61 23.47 17.29 -48.20
C GLU A 61 23.25 18.74 -48.67
N SER A 62 22.55 19.56 -47.89
CA SER A 62 22.20 20.94 -48.27
C SER A 62 23.32 21.96 -47.99
N ALA A 63 24.42 21.54 -47.37
CA ALA A 63 25.57 22.39 -47.11
C ALA A 63 26.43 22.55 -48.38
N LYS A 64 26.86 23.79 -48.66
CA LYS A 64 27.70 24.10 -49.85
C LYS A 64 29.15 23.65 -49.68
N ASP A 65 29.62 23.48 -48.44
CA ASP A 65 30.98 23.08 -48.09
C ASP A 65 30.97 21.91 -47.10
N ASN A 66 31.75 20.85 -47.37
CA ASN A 66 31.85 19.64 -46.53
C ASN A 66 32.81 19.77 -45.34
N ASP A 67 33.46 20.93 -45.19
CA ASP A 67 34.62 21.07 -44.30
C ASP A 67 34.31 21.86 -43.02
N SER A 68 33.04 22.20 -42.76
CA SER A 68 32.64 23.02 -41.61
C SER A 68 31.57 22.34 -40.73
N TYR A 69 31.74 22.46 -39.42
CA TYR A 69 30.83 21.94 -38.40
C TYR A 69 30.30 23.11 -37.58
N THR A 70 29.04 23.03 -37.16
CA THR A 70 28.44 24.06 -36.31
C THR A 70 27.69 23.37 -35.16
N LEU A 71 27.85 23.92 -33.96
CA LEU A 71 27.08 23.48 -32.80
C LEU A 71 25.62 23.85 -33.00
N VAL A 72 24.74 22.85 -33.03
CA VAL A 72 23.31 23.04 -33.18
C VAL A 72 22.69 23.44 -31.85
N TYR A 73 22.82 22.57 -30.84
CA TYR A 73 22.22 22.78 -29.54
C TYR A 73 22.93 21.92 -28.48
N ALA A 74 23.06 22.44 -27.27
CA ALA A 74 23.45 21.66 -26.10
C ALA A 74 22.21 21.56 -25.20
N ASN A 75 21.65 20.36 -25.10
CA ASN A 75 20.40 20.17 -24.39
C ASN A 75 20.64 20.25 -22.87
N PRO A 76 20.04 21.22 -22.15
CA PRO A 76 20.17 21.25 -20.69
C PRO A 76 19.41 20.07 -20.08
N VAL A 77 19.80 19.65 -18.87
CA VAL A 77 19.03 18.66 -18.12
C VAL A 77 17.65 19.24 -17.82
N TYR A 78 16.59 18.57 -18.30
CA TYR A 78 15.23 19.04 -18.12
C TYR A 78 14.85 19.01 -16.64
N GLN A 79 14.62 20.20 -16.08
CA GLN A 79 14.21 20.41 -14.71
C GLN A 79 12.74 20.85 -14.68
N PRO A 80 11.81 19.98 -14.24
CA PRO A 80 10.37 20.26 -14.22
C PRO A 80 10.00 21.54 -13.44
N LYS A 81 10.84 21.94 -12.48
CA LYS A 81 10.66 23.14 -11.64
C LYS A 81 10.66 24.45 -12.42
N TYR A 82 11.60 24.59 -13.38
CA TYR A 82 11.82 25.86 -14.09
C TYR A 82 10.86 26.06 -15.26
N TYR A 83 10.17 25.00 -15.67
CA TYR A 83 9.23 25.02 -16.78
C TYR A 83 7.84 24.54 -16.33
N PRO A 84 7.15 25.29 -15.45
CA PRO A 84 5.79 24.95 -15.03
C PRO A 84 4.83 25.17 -16.20
N GLY A 85 4.40 24.07 -16.83
CA GLY A 85 3.38 24.10 -17.88
C GLY A 85 3.70 23.19 -19.07
N ASN A 86 2.64 22.61 -19.64
CA ASN A 86 2.73 21.71 -20.78
C ASN A 86 3.01 22.48 -22.07
N LYS A 87 4.27 22.48 -22.49
CA LYS A 87 4.59 22.63 -23.91
C LYS A 87 5.27 21.36 -24.37
N ALA A 88 4.63 20.67 -25.31
CA ALA A 88 5.24 19.52 -25.97
C ALA A 88 6.61 19.95 -26.53
N MET A 89 7.60 19.06 -26.46
CA MET A 89 8.98 19.27 -26.92
C MET A 89 9.90 20.18 -26.08
N LEU A 90 9.45 20.74 -24.94
CA LEU A 90 10.33 21.48 -24.02
C LEU A 90 11.62 20.73 -23.61
N PRO A 91 11.60 19.40 -23.41
CA PRO A 91 12.82 18.67 -23.04
C PRO A 91 13.81 18.48 -24.19
N TYR A 92 13.42 18.73 -25.44
CA TYR A 92 14.24 18.53 -26.63
C TYR A 92 13.86 19.55 -27.74
N PRO A 93 13.96 20.86 -27.45
CA PRO A 93 13.38 21.90 -28.31
C PRO A 93 14.04 21.97 -29.68
N TRP A 94 15.31 21.55 -29.78
CA TRP A 94 16.10 21.54 -31.02
C TRP A 94 15.56 20.60 -32.10
N VAL A 95 14.74 19.60 -31.73
CA VAL A 95 14.19 18.61 -32.67
C VAL A 95 13.10 19.23 -33.54
N CYS A 96 12.36 20.22 -33.03
CA CYS A 96 11.30 20.91 -33.77
C CYS A 96 11.87 22.08 -34.59
N PRO A 97 11.49 22.23 -35.86
CA PRO A 97 11.81 23.42 -36.64
C PRO A 97 11.27 24.70 -35.99
N SER A 98 11.99 25.80 -36.15
CA SER A 98 11.76 27.11 -35.51
C SER A 98 10.71 27.94 -36.22
N ASP A 99 10.23 27.50 -37.39
CA ASP A 99 9.16 28.20 -38.10
C ASP A 99 7.84 28.14 -37.33
N SER A 100 7.06 29.22 -37.39
CA SER A 100 5.86 29.39 -36.58
C SER A 100 4.77 28.36 -36.87
N GLY A 101 4.73 27.81 -38.09
CA GLY A 101 3.82 26.74 -38.48
C GLY A 101 4.18 25.43 -37.82
N SER A 102 5.43 24.98 -37.97
CA SER A 102 5.94 23.75 -37.36
C SER A 102 5.90 23.80 -35.84
N GLN A 103 6.26 24.93 -35.23
CA GLN A 103 6.17 25.09 -33.77
C GLN A 103 4.75 24.89 -33.25
N ARG A 104 3.73 25.38 -33.96
CA ARG A 104 2.34 25.13 -33.60
C ARG A 104 1.99 23.64 -33.70
N VAL A 105 2.38 22.97 -34.79
CA VAL A 105 2.12 21.54 -34.99
C VAL A 105 2.85 20.68 -33.95
N CYS A 106 4.10 21.00 -33.63
CA CYS A 106 4.88 20.37 -32.56
C CYS A 106 4.24 20.59 -31.18
N SER A 107 3.70 21.78 -30.92
CA SER A 107 3.02 22.07 -29.65
C SER A 107 1.73 21.27 -29.48
N GLU A 108 1.01 20.99 -30.58
CA GLU A 108 -0.26 20.25 -30.59
C GLU A 108 -0.04 18.72 -30.62
N ASN A 109 0.93 18.22 -31.39
CA ASN A 109 1.12 16.79 -31.67
C ASN A 109 2.39 16.18 -31.07
N GLY A 110 3.25 16.98 -30.43
CA GLY A 110 4.53 16.56 -29.87
C GLY A 110 5.52 16.01 -30.91
N SER A 111 6.36 15.08 -30.48
CA SER A 111 7.40 14.47 -31.33
C SER A 111 6.83 13.62 -32.48
N SER A 112 5.56 13.20 -32.39
CA SER A 112 4.89 12.40 -33.44
C SER A 112 4.82 13.13 -34.78
N ALA A 113 4.66 14.46 -34.77
CA ALA A 113 4.67 15.26 -36.00
C ALA A 113 6.06 15.26 -36.65
N VAL A 114 7.11 15.48 -35.85
CA VAL A 114 8.49 15.48 -36.35
C VAL A 114 8.90 14.10 -36.84
N HIS A 115 8.46 13.04 -36.19
CA HIS A 115 8.74 11.67 -36.63
C HIS A 115 8.17 11.41 -38.03
N LYS A 116 6.94 11.87 -38.32
CA LYS A 116 6.34 11.80 -39.67
C LYS A 116 7.09 12.64 -40.71
N TRP A 117 7.63 13.79 -40.33
CA TRP A 117 8.47 14.58 -41.24
C TRP A 117 9.80 13.88 -41.54
N ALA A 118 10.38 13.24 -40.52
CA ALA A 118 11.62 12.49 -40.64
C ALA A 118 11.46 11.23 -41.50
N GLU A 119 10.35 10.49 -41.38
CA GLU A 119 9.99 9.37 -42.27
C GLU A 119 9.91 9.79 -43.75
N ASN A 120 9.40 11.01 -43.99
CA ASN A 120 9.27 11.58 -45.33
C ASN A 120 10.51 12.36 -45.80
N LYS A 121 11.64 12.29 -45.08
CA LYS A 121 12.90 13.00 -45.38
C LYS A 121 12.77 14.52 -45.51
N ASN A 122 11.82 15.11 -44.79
CA ASN A 122 11.55 16.55 -44.74
C ASN A 122 11.82 17.14 -43.35
N TRP A 123 12.66 16.49 -42.55
CA TRP A 123 13.00 16.99 -41.22
C TRP A 123 14.11 18.04 -41.31
N THR A 124 13.77 19.26 -40.96
CA THR A 124 14.72 20.39 -40.94
C THR A 124 15.12 20.75 -39.52
N VAL A 125 16.40 21.05 -39.33
CA VAL A 125 16.93 21.56 -38.07
C VAL A 125 17.52 22.94 -38.31
N ASP A 126 17.13 23.89 -37.46
CA ASP A 126 17.65 25.25 -37.52
C ASP A 126 18.97 25.38 -36.76
N VAL A 127 19.90 26.08 -37.39
CA VAL A 127 21.20 26.39 -36.84
C VAL A 127 21.36 27.91 -36.91
N GLN A 128 21.99 28.48 -35.87
CA GLN A 128 22.41 29.88 -35.85
C GLN A 128 23.92 29.97 -36.08
N PRO A 129 24.40 29.95 -37.34
CA PRO A 129 25.82 30.09 -37.65
C PRO A 129 26.37 31.52 -37.40
N GLY A 130 25.56 32.48 -36.93
CA GLY A 130 26.02 33.81 -36.58
C GLY A 130 24.98 34.61 -35.79
N TYR A 131 25.36 35.77 -35.27
CA TYR A 131 24.48 36.62 -34.44
C TYR A 131 23.21 37.12 -35.16
N MET A 132 23.19 37.10 -36.51
CA MET A 132 22.08 37.61 -37.33
C MET A 132 21.64 36.65 -38.46
N THR A 133 22.16 35.42 -38.53
CA THR A 133 21.84 34.47 -39.59
C THR A 133 21.29 33.17 -39.00
N SER A 134 20.07 32.80 -39.40
CA SER A 134 19.45 31.50 -39.13
C SER A 134 19.37 30.71 -40.44
N ALA A 135 19.86 29.48 -40.45
CA ALA A 135 19.78 28.59 -41.59
C ALA A 135 19.12 27.28 -41.18
N SER A 136 18.20 26.78 -42.00
CA SER A 136 17.52 25.51 -41.80
C SER A 136 18.12 24.46 -42.73
N TYR A 137 18.57 23.33 -42.19
CA TYR A 137 19.17 22.26 -42.96
C TYR A 137 18.29 21.01 -42.93
N ASN A 138 18.06 20.39 -44.09
CA ASN A 138 17.36 19.11 -44.16
C ASN A 138 18.30 17.98 -43.72
N ILE A 139 17.91 17.23 -42.70
CA ILE A 139 18.72 16.18 -42.08
C ILE A 139 18.39 14.83 -42.70
N GLN A 140 19.42 14.12 -43.18
CA GLN A 140 19.26 12.82 -43.82
C GLN A 140 19.45 11.65 -42.86
N HIS A 141 20.47 11.74 -42.02
CA HIS A 141 20.84 10.73 -41.05
C HIS A 141 21.60 11.38 -39.90
N CYS A 142 21.77 10.65 -38.80
CA CYS A 142 22.62 11.09 -37.71
C CYS A 142 23.57 9.97 -37.26
N LEU A 143 24.72 10.40 -36.75
CA LEU A 143 25.72 9.52 -36.14
C LEU A 143 25.68 9.74 -34.64
N ALA A 144 25.16 8.76 -33.90
CA ALA A 144 24.95 8.86 -32.47
C ALA A 144 26.06 8.14 -31.70
N GLU A 145 26.57 8.78 -30.65
CA GLU A 145 27.54 8.18 -29.73
C GLU A 145 26.80 7.33 -28.70
N PRO A 146 26.92 5.99 -28.72
CA PRO A 146 26.28 5.14 -27.72
C PRO A 146 26.94 5.35 -26.35
N VAL A 147 26.13 5.49 -25.31
CA VAL A 147 26.60 5.64 -23.94
C VAL A 147 26.30 4.36 -23.17
N PRO A 148 27.25 3.82 -22.40
CA PRO A 148 26.97 2.66 -21.57
C PRO A 148 25.88 3.02 -20.55
N GLN A 149 24.83 2.20 -20.49
CA GLN A 149 23.77 2.38 -19.50
C GLN A 149 24.36 2.20 -18.10
N LYS A 150 24.52 3.32 -17.37
CA LYS A 150 24.98 3.33 -15.99
C LYS A 150 23.78 3.19 -15.06
N CYS A 151 23.51 1.96 -14.62
CA CYS A 151 22.55 1.73 -13.55
C CYS A 151 23.24 1.91 -12.19
N SER A 152 22.95 3.02 -11.50
CA SER A 152 23.44 3.26 -10.14
C SER A 152 22.32 2.98 -9.11
N LEU A 153 22.67 2.32 -8.01
CA LEU A 153 21.76 2.16 -6.87
C LEU A 153 21.90 3.37 -5.96
N GLN A 154 20.89 4.25 -5.99
CA GLN A 154 20.81 5.37 -5.05
C GLN A 154 20.25 4.88 -3.71
N TYR A 155 21.04 5.01 -2.64
CA TYR A 155 20.59 4.68 -1.28
C TYR A 155 21.19 5.64 -0.26
N SER A 156 20.50 5.77 0.87
CA SER A 156 20.96 6.52 2.03
C SER A 156 21.57 5.55 3.04
N PRO A 157 22.90 5.56 3.27
CA PRO A 157 23.54 4.69 4.26
C PRO A 157 22.94 4.83 5.66
N PRO A 158 22.66 6.04 6.20
CA PRO A 158 22.02 6.18 7.51
C PRO A 158 20.66 5.48 7.59
N SER A 159 19.84 5.60 6.53
CA SER A 159 18.53 4.96 6.47
C SER A 159 18.65 3.43 6.42
N MET A 160 19.61 2.91 5.65
CA MET A 160 19.87 1.48 5.57
C MET A 160 20.33 0.91 6.92
N VAL A 161 21.29 1.56 7.59
CA VAL A 161 21.76 1.14 8.92
C VAL A 161 20.61 1.15 9.93
N ALA A 162 19.77 2.19 9.93
CA ALA A 162 18.61 2.24 10.82
C ALA A 162 17.64 1.06 10.61
N VAL A 163 17.34 0.72 9.35
CA VAL A 163 16.48 -0.42 9.01
C VAL A 163 17.11 -1.75 9.43
N VAL A 164 18.42 -1.93 9.22
CA VAL A 164 19.14 -3.14 9.65
C VAL A 164 19.08 -3.29 11.17
N VAL A 165 19.41 -2.23 11.92
CA VAL A 165 19.35 -2.25 13.40
C VAL A 165 17.94 -2.57 13.89
N ALA A 166 16.91 -1.94 13.33
CA ALA A 166 15.52 -2.22 13.70
C ALA A 166 15.13 -3.68 13.46
N ASN A 167 15.56 -4.27 12.34
CA ASN A 167 15.30 -5.68 12.04
C ASN A 167 16.09 -6.64 12.94
N LEU A 168 17.33 -6.30 13.31
CA LEU A 168 18.13 -7.07 14.27
C LEU A 168 17.47 -7.07 15.66
N VAL A 169 17.01 -5.90 16.14
CA VAL A 169 16.28 -5.78 17.41
C VAL A 169 15.00 -6.61 17.36
N LYS A 170 14.20 -6.49 16.29
CA LYS A 170 12.98 -7.29 16.09
C LYS A 170 13.28 -8.79 16.11
N THR A 171 14.34 -9.22 15.43
CA THR A 171 14.77 -10.61 15.39
C THR A 171 15.20 -11.09 16.79
N GLY A 172 15.95 -10.28 17.53
CA GLY A 172 16.34 -10.57 18.91
C GLY A 172 15.13 -10.74 19.83
N ILE A 173 14.13 -9.86 19.74
CA ILE A 173 12.88 -9.98 20.51
C ILE A 173 12.12 -11.26 20.13
N LEU A 174 12.01 -11.56 18.84
CA LEU A 174 11.32 -12.77 18.38
C LEU A 174 12.03 -14.05 18.83
N LEU A 175 13.36 -14.08 18.80
CA LEU A 175 14.17 -15.20 19.30
C LEU A 175 14.03 -15.35 20.81
N TYR A 176 14.05 -14.25 21.56
CA TYR A 176 13.81 -14.27 23.00
C TYR A 176 12.43 -14.82 23.35
N ILE A 177 11.38 -14.38 22.65
CA ILE A 177 10.02 -14.91 22.83
C ILE A 177 9.95 -16.39 22.46
N TRP A 178 10.61 -16.80 21.37
CA TRP A 178 10.59 -18.19 20.90
C TRP A 178 11.31 -19.15 21.86
N LEU A 179 12.47 -18.76 22.40
CA LEU A 179 13.25 -19.57 23.35
C LEU A 179 12.73 -19.49 24.78
N GLY A 180 12.08 -18.38 25.15
CA GLY A 180 11.75 -18.02 26.53
C GLY A 180 10.31 -18.25 26.97
N MET A 181 9.41 -18.79 26.13
CA MET A 181 8.01 -19.06 26.52
C MET A 181 7.79 -20.52 26.95
N PRO A 182 7.81 -20.82 28.27
CA PRO A 182 7.59 -22.18 28.79
C PRO A 182 6.11 -22.61 28.79
N ARG A 183 5.17 -21.69 28.60
CA ARG A 183 3.72 -21.96 28.65
C ARG A 183 3.04 -21.48 27.39
N ALA A 184 2.03 -22.24 26.95
CA ALA A 184 1.20 -21.88 25.81
C ALA A 184 0.41 -20.59 26.11
N PRO A 185 0.54 -19.52 25.32
CA PRO A 185 -0.25 -18.31 25.49
C PRO A 185 -1.72 -18.53 25.09
N LEU A 186 -2.64 -17.81 25.74
CA LEU A 186 -4.06 -17.78 25.36
C LEU A 186 -4.23 -16.92 24.10
N LEU A 187 -4.29 -17.55 22.93
CA LEU A 187 -4.34 -16.85 21.64
C LEU A 187 -5.73 -16.87 21.00
N THR A 188 -6.56 -17.84 21.37
CA THR A 188 -7.90 -18.02 20.81
C THR A 188 -8.99 -17.89 21.87
N VAL A 189 -10.22 -17.65 21.41
CA VAL A 189 -11.41 -17.70 22.27
C VAL A 189 -11.58 -19.10 22.86
N GLY A 190 -11.21 -20.16 22.14
CA GLY A 190 -11.24 -21.53 22.67
C GLY A 190 -10.24 -21.75 23.79
N ASP A 191 -9.03 -21.21 23.69
CA ASP A 191 -8.05 -21.25 24.80
C ASP A 191 -8.63 -20.53 26.04
N GLY A 192 -9.30 -19.40 25.83
CA GLY A 192 -9.99 -18.66 26.90
C GLY A 192 -11.11 -19.47 27.55
N ILE A 193 -12.00 -20.08 26.75
CA ILE A 193 -13.08 -20.94 27.26
C ILE A 193 -12.50 -22.12 28.03
N ALA A 194 -11.50 -22.82 27.47
CA ALA A 194 -10.85 -23.95 28.13
C ALA A 194 -10.23 -23.55 29.48
N SER A 195 -9.55 -22.39 29.53
CA SER A 195 -8.96 -21.88 30.77
C SER A 195 -10.03 -21.54 31.81
N PHE A 196 -11.13 -20.90 31.43
CA PHE A 196 -12.19 -20.50 32.37
C PHE A 196 -13.11 -21.66 32.78
N LEU A 197 -13.22 -22.72 31.97
CA LEU A 197 -13.95 -23.93 32.37
C LEU A 197 -13.18 -24.74 33.40
N ARG A 198 -11.85 -24.88 33.23
CA ARG A 198 -10.99 -25.54 34.23
C ARG A 198 -10.91 -24.72 35.52
N ARG A 199 -10.73 -23.40 35.37
CA ARG A 199 -10.66 -22.46 36.49
C ARG A 199 -11.61 -21.30 36.29
N SER A 200 -12.81 -21.42 36.86
CA SER A 200 -13.84 -20.38 36.82
C SER A 200 -13.38 -19.11 37.55
N ASP A 201 -13.69 -17.95 36.97
CA ASP A 201 -13.32 -16.66 37.56
C ASP A 201 -14.39 -16.19 38.57
N PRO A 202 -14.09 -16.06 39.87
CA PRO A 202 -15.06 -15.66 40.89
C PRO A 202 -15.65 -14.27 40.66
N TYR A 203 -14.93 -13.37 39.97
CA TYR A 203 -15.42 -12.03 39.69
C TYR A 203 -16.47 -12.01 38.59
N SER A 204 -16.47 -13.02 37.72
CA SER A 204 -17.40 -13.19 36.60
C SER A 204 -18.74 -13.86 36.98
N LEU A 205 -18.87 -14.33 38.22
CA LEU A 205 -19.99 -15.12 38.71
C LEU A 205 -21.31 -14.32 38.77
N GLY A 206 -22.39 -14.93 38.28
CA GLY A 206 -23.72 -14.33 38.21
C GLY A 206 -23.87 -13.25 37.13
N MET A 207 -23.06 -13.31 36.07
CA MET A 207 -23.07 -12.37 34.94
C MET A 207 -23.28 -13.07 33.59
N CYS A 208 -24.01 -14.20 33.57
CA CYS A 208 -24.18 -15.01 32.36
C CYS A 208 -24.86 -14.28 31.19
N LEU A 209 -25.57 -13.17 31.47
CA LEU A 209 -26.13 -12.24 30.50
C LEU A 209 -25.76 -10.79 30.87
N PRO A 210 -25.63 -9.89 29.87
CA PRO A 210 -25.38 -8.48 30.12
C PRO A 210 -26.60 -7.80 30.78
N SER A 211 -26.36 -7.11 31.89
CA SER A 211 -27.40 -6.51 32.75
C SER A 211 -28.20 -5.37 32.11
N ASP A 212 -27.69 -4.77 31.03
CA ASP A 212 -28.34 -3.69 30.29
C ASP A 212 -29.28 -4.19 29.18
N GLY A 213 -29.40 -5.51 28.99
CA GLY A 213 -30.23 -6.09 27.93
C GLY A 213 -29.71 -5.81 26.51
N SER A 214 -28.52 -5.23 26.38
CA SER A 214 -27.93 -4.88 25.07
C SER A 214 -27.49 -6.11 24.29
N ALA A 215 -27.42 -7.30 24.92
CA ALA A 215 -26.86 -8.52 24.34
C ALA A 215 -25.41 -8.33 23.83
N ILE A 216 -24.69 -7.33 24.33
CA ILE A 216 -23.28 -7.05 24.05
C ILE A 216 -22.61 -6.78 25.39
N TYR A 217 -21.53 -7.48 25.70
CA TYR A 217 -20.77 -7.17 26.90
C TYR A 217 -20.00 -5.86 26.71
N THR A 218 -20.26 -4.87 27.56
CA THR A 218 -19.50 -3.63 27.58
C THR A 218 -18.18 -3.85 28.31
N HIS A 219 -17.08 -3.41 27.69
CA HIS A 219 -15.76 -3.53 28.31
C HIS A 219 -15.71 -2.64 29.57
N PRO A 220 -15.17 -3.13 30.71
CA PRO A 220 -15.20 -2.42 31.99
C PRO A 220 -14.50 -1.04 31.93
N VAL A 221 -13.49 -0.86 31.06
CA VAL A 221 -12.84 0.46 30.84
C VAL A 221 -13.80 1.54 30.31
N TYR A 222 -14.83 1.14 29.54
CA TYR A 222 -15.86 2.06 29.05
C TYR A 222 -17.10 2.09 29.95
N ALA A 223 -17.15 1.21 30.96
CA ALA A 223 -18.19 1.24 31.96
C ALA A 223 -17.95 2.44 32.88
N LYS A 224 -18.92 3.36 32.96
CA LYS A 224 -18.81 4.54 33.85
C LYS A 224 -18.46 4.08 35.26
N LEU A 225 -17.46 4.68 35.92
CA LEU A 225 -16.99 4.36 37.28
C LEU A 225 -18.09 3.96 38.31
N PRO A 226 -19.25 4.63 38.40
CA PRO A 226 -20.32 4.22 39.33
C PRO A 226 -21.03 2.90 38.98
N SER A 227 -20.81 2.32 37.80
CA SER A 227 -21.35 1.01 37.40
C SER A 227 -20.49 -0.15 37.90
N LEU A 228 -19.15 -0.01 37.91
CA LEU A 228 -18.20 -0.99 38.44
C LEU A 228 -18.29 -1.14 39.97
N LYS A 229 -18.57 -0.04 40.68
CA LYS A 229 -18.71 -0.02 42.14
C LYS A 229 -20.06 -0.56 42.64
N ASN A 230 -21.05 -0.69 41.75
CA ASN A 230 -22.38 -1.16 42.10
C ASN A 230 -22.51 -2.66 41.79
N ARG A 231 -23.09 -3.43 42.74
CA ARG A 231 -23.59 -4.81 42.56
C ARG A 231 -24.62 -4.98 41.40
N LYS A 232 -24.81 -3.96 40.54
CA LYS A 232 -25.74 -3.94 39.40
C LYS A 232 -25.41 -4.99 38.33
N PHE A 233 -24.16 -5.39 38.19
CA PHE A 233 -23.78 -6.45 37.24
C PHE A 233 -24.23 -7.85 37.68
N ARG A 234 -24.42 -8.09 38.99
CA ARG A 234 -24.86 -9.39 39.55
C ARG A 234 -26.38 -9.47 39.72
N ARG A 235 -27.15 -8.81 38.85
CA ARG A 235 -28.61 -8.86 38.89
C ARG A 235 -29.09 -9.79 37.78
N PRO A 236 -30.12 -10.62 38.04
CA PRO A 236 -30.74 -11.41 37.01
C PRO A 236 -31.15 -10.53 35.83
N ALA A 237 -30.66 -10.87 34.64
CA ALA A 237 -30.89 -10.10 33.42
C ALA A 237 -31.89 -10.84 32.52
N VAL A 238 -32.74 -10.06 31.83
CA VAL A 238 -33.77 -10.62 30.95
C VAL A 238 -33.17 -10.97 29.59
N TYR A 239 -33.38 -12.20 29.14
CA TYR A 239 -32.94 -12.61 27.82
C TYR A 239 -33.82 -12.00 26.73
N THR A 240 -33.20 -11.23 25.82
CA THR A 240 -33.93 -10.48 24.77
C THR A 240 -34.16 -11.29 23.49
N GLY A 241 -33.40 -12.38 23.27
CA GLY A 241 -33.48 -13.20 22.05
C GLY A 241 -33.09 -12.46 20.76
N LYS A 242 -32.46 -11.28 20.85
CA LYS A 242 -32.14 -10.45 19.68
C LYS A 242 -30.83 -10.90 19.02
N ARG A 243 -30.92 -11.41 17.78
CA ARG A 243 -29.74 -11.69 16.95
C ARG A 243 -29.05 -10.39 16.53
N ARG A 244 -27.76 -10.28 16.80
CA ARG A 244 -26.94 -9.11 16.44
C ARG A 244 -26.27 -9.28 15.08
N LEU A 245 -25.78 -8.18 14.52
CA LEU A 245 -25.01 -8.17 13.27
C LEU A 245 -23.55 -8.48 13.58
N TRP A 246 -22.79 -8.98 12.60
CA TRP A 246 -21.36 -9.27 12.77
C TRP A 246 -20.58 -8.03 13.22
N GLY A 247 -20.91 -6.87 12.65
CA GLY A 247 -20.28 -5.59 12.96
C GLY A 247 -20.54 -5.05 14.37
N SER A 248 -21.51 -5.61 15.12
CA SER A 248 -21.85 -5.09 16.46
C SER A 248 -20.75 -5.34 17.49
N SER A 249 -19.83 -6.25 17.21
CA SER A 249 -18.69 -6.58 18.08
C SER A 249 -17.61 -5.48 18.14
N VAL A 250 -17.65 -4.50 17.23
CA VAL A 250 -16.54 -3.54 17.01
C VAL A 250 -17.00 -2.07 17.01
N SER A 251 -18.17 -1.78 17.60
CA SER A 251 -18.91 -0.51 17.41
C SER A 251 -18.11 0.78 17.63
N THR A 252 -17.15 0.82 18.57
CA THR A 252 -16.34 2.03 18.83
C THR A 252 -15.18 2.23 17.86
N ARG A 253 -14.67 1.16 17.24
CA ARG A 253 -13.51 1.25 16.32
C ARG A 253 -13.94 1.59 14.88
N TRP A 254 -15.20 1.34 14.54
CA TRP A 254 -15.75 1.64 13.21
C TRP A 254 -15.62 3.12 12.83
N GLY A 255 -15.89 4.04 13.75
CA GLY A 255 -15.81 5.47 13.46
C GLY A 255 -14.41 5.90 13.02
N ILE A 256 -13.38 5.47 13.77
CA ILE A 256 -11.98 5.76 13.46
C ILE A 256 -11.58 5.09 12.14
N PHE A 257 -11.93 3.81 11.95
CA PHE A 257 -11.61 3.08 10.73
C PHE A 257 -12.23 3.70 9.48
N ILE A 258 -13.54 4.00 9.52
CA ILE A 258 -14.26 4.63 8.41
C ILE A 258 -13.66 6.00 8.11
N LEU A 259 -13.38 6.81 9.14
CA LEU A 259 -12.77 8.13 8.95
C LEU A 259 -11.43 8.03 8.21
N TRP A 260 -10.50 7.22 8.69
CA TRP A 260 -9.17 7.10 8.07
C TRP A 260 -9.20 6.45 6.69
N TRP A 261 -10.10 5.48 6.47
CA TRP A 261 -10.26 4.88 5.14
C TRP A 261 -10.80 5.90 4.14
N MET A 262 -11.84 6.66 4.52
CA MET A 262 -12.42 7.70 3.67
C MET A 262 -11.40 8.81 3.39
N LEU A 263 -10.65 9.26 4.39
CA LEU A 263 -9.57 10.23 4.20
C LEU A 263 -8.51 9.73 3.21
N SER A 264 -8.17 8.45 3.24
CA SER A 264 -7.18 7.86 2.32
C SER A 264 -7.69 7.81 0.88
N ILE A 265 -8.98 7.45 0.70
CA ILE A 265 -9.63 7.50 -0.62
C ILE A 265 -9.72 8.94 -1.14
N ILE A 266 -10.12 9.88 -0.29
CA ILE A 266 -10.18 11.31 -0.65
C ILE A 266 -8.80 11.83 -1.03
N ALA A 267 -7.75 11.50 -0.27
CA ALA A 267 -6.39 11.89 -0.58
C ALA A 267 -5.94 11.35 -1.95
N GLY A 268 -6.25 10.08 -2.26
CA GLY A 268 -5.99 9.49 -3.57
C GLY A 268 -6.73 10.21 -4.70
N LEU A 269 -8.01 10.55 -4.51
CA LEU A 269 -8.80 11.31 -5.48
C LEU A 269 -8.29 12.74 -5.68
N VAL A 270 -7.91 13.42 -4.60
CA VAL A 270 -7.33 14.77 -4.66
C VAL A 270 -6.00 14.75 -5.41
N MET A 271 -5.15 13.77 -5.13
CA MET A 271 -3.89 13.58 -5.85
C MET A 271 -4.12 13.29 -7.33
N LEU A 272 -5.13 12.47 -7.66
CA LEU A 272 -5.52 12.23 -9.05
C LEU A 272 -6.00 13.51 -9.75
N MET A 273 -6.89 14.29 -9.12
CA MET A 273 -7.39 15.54 -9.67
C MET A 273 -6.26 16.56 -9.88
N PHE A 274 -5.37 16.69 -8.90
CA PHE A 274 -4.18 17.53 -9.03
C PHE A 274 -3.29 17.06 -10.18
N GLY A 275 -3.07 15.75 -10.31
CA GLY A 275 -2.29 15.18 -11.40
C GLY A 275 -2.89 15.46 -12.77
N LEU A 276 -4.18 15.22 -12.94
CA LEU A 276 -4.89 15.43 -14.21
C LEU A 276 -4.95 16.91 -14.63
N ASN A 277 -5.10 17.83 -13.67
CA ASN A 277 -5.09 19.26 -13.96
C ASN A 277 -3.72 19.77 -14.42
N ASN A 278 -2.63 19.20 -13.90
CA ASN A 278 -1.27 19.56 -14.31
C ASN A 278 -0.80 18.81 -15.58
N ALA A 279 -1.41 17.67 -15.89
CA ALA A 279 -1.02 16.79 -16.98
C ALA A 279 -2.02 16.81 -18.17
N ILE A 280 -2.28 18.00 -18.71
CA ILE A 280 -3.13 18.22 -19.88
C ILE A 280 -2.58 17.46 -21.10
N GLY A 281 -3.35 16.50 -21.63
CA GLY A 281 -3.01 15.72 -22.83
C GLY A 281 -2.51 14.29 -22.57
N ILE A 282 -2.39 13.85 -21.30
CA ILE A 282 -2.08 12.44 -21.01
C ILE A 282 -3.30 11.56 -21.27
N HIS A 283 -3.17 10.63 -22.22
CA HIS A 283 -4.06 9.48 -22.31
C HIS A 283 -3.74 8.49 -21.19
N ILE A 284 -4.49 8.57 -20.09
CA ILE A 284 -4.26 7.79 -18.85
C ILE A 284 -4.10 6.29 -19.16
N TRP A 285 -4.92 5.77 -20.07
CA TRP A 285 -4.95 4.35 -20.45
C TRP A 285 -3.80 3.88 -21.33
N GLN A 286 -3.00 4.80 -21.87
CA GLN A 286 -1.83 4.49 -22.69
C GLN A 286 -0.52 4.53 -21.87
N THR A 287 -0.57 5.06 -20.64
CA THR A 287 0.60 5.12 -19.76
C THR A 287 0.79 3.80 -19.03
N LYS A 288 2.04 3.33 -18.89
CA LYS A 288 2.32 2.14 -18.08
C LYS A 288 2.41 2.55 -16.60
N PRO A 289 1.90 1.71 -15.67
CA PRO A 289 2.11 1.94 -14.24
C PRO A 289 3.61 2.01 -13.92
N GLY A 290 4.04 3.02 -13.15
CA GLY A 290 5.43 3.19 -12.74
C GLY A 290 6.40 3.74 -13.80
N GLU A 291 5.92 4.10 -14.99
CA GLU A 291 6.76 4.68 -16.04
C GLU A 291 7.11 6.15 -15.73
N ILE A 292 8.37 6.52 -15.94
CA ILE A 292 8.84 7.91 -15.76
C ILE A 292 8.32 8.73 -16.95
N ASN A 293 7.41 9.66 -16.66
CA ASN A 293 6.98 10.68 -17.63
C ASN A 293 7.31 12.05 -17.05
N SER A 294 7.95 12.92 -17.84
CA SER A 294 8.29 14.28 -17.44
C SER A 294 7.08 15.14 -17.05
N GLN A 295 5.89 14.77 -17.53
CA GLN A 295 4.61 15.43 -17.19
C GLN A 295 4.03 14.96 -15.85
N THR A 296 4.52 13.84 -15.30
CA THR A 296 4.05 13.28 -14.03
C THR A 296 5.10 13.32 -12.92
N ILE A 297 6.10 14.19 -13.07
CA ILE A 297 7.08 14.50 -12.02
C ILE A 297 6.54 15.64 -11.17
N THR A 298 6.45 15.45 -9.86
CA THR A 298 6.11 16.53 -8.93
C THR A 298 7.27 17.52 -8.89
N SER A 299 6.99 18.78 -9.19
CA SER A 299 7.93 19.89 -8.97
C SER A 299 8.04 20.19 -7.47
N THR A 300 8.54 19.24 -6.68
CA THR A 300 8.99 19.51 -5.31
C THR A 300 10.31 20.26 -5.42
N GLY A 301 10.31 21.55 -5.05
CA GLY A 301 11.42 22.47 -5.29
C GLY A 301 12.76 22.05 -4.68
N ASP A 302 13.84 22.73 -5.09
CA ASP A 302 15.29 22.55 -4.80
C ASP A 302 15.74 22.14 -3.39
N SER A 303 14.87 22.09 -2.38
CA SER A 303 15.23 21.81 -0.99
C SER A 303 15.03 20.36 -0.53
N GLN A 304 14.36 19.51 -1.32
CA GLN A 304 14.06 18.13 -0.91
C GLN A 304 15.11 17.16 -1.47
N GLY A 305 16.09 16.76 -0.65
CA GLY A 305 17.05 15.72 -1.00
C GLY A 305 16.40 14.34 -1.22
N PHE A 306 17.15 13.40 -1.79
CA PHE A 306 16.72 12.02 -2.08
C PHE A 306 15.94 11.35 -0.92
N VAL A 307 16.39 11.53 0.32
CA VAL A 307 15.75 10.95 1.52
C VAL A 307 14.32 11.48 1.72
N ALA A 308 14.10 12.77 1.52
CA ALA A 308 12.80 13.38 1.79
C ALA A 308 11.75 12.96 0.75
N ASN A 309 12.14 12.94 -0.54
CA ASN A 309 11.31 12.37 -1.60
C ASN A 309 11.06 10.86 -1.37
N SER A 310 12.04 10.13 -0.84
CA SER A 310 11.87 8.71 -0.46
C SER A 310 10.84 8.50 0.64
N ILE A 311 10.84 9.34 1.67
CA ILE A 311 9.83 9.29 2.74
C ILE A 311 8.45 9.63 2.16
N MET A 312 8.36 10.67 1.35
CA MET A 312 7.10 11.12 0.75
C MET A 312 6.49 10.05 -0.15
N ALA A 313 7.29 9.40 -1.00
CA ALA A 313 6.84 8.31 -1.87
C ALA A 313 6.40 7.05 -1.12
N ASN A 314 6.85 6.84 0.12
CA ASN A 314 6.52 5.68 0.95
C ASN A 314 5.43 5.93 2.00
N LEU A 315 5.03 7.19 2.20
CA LEU A 315 4.01 7.56 3.18
C LEU A 315 2.63 6.91 2.91
N PRO A 316 2.13 6.86 1.65
CA PRO A 316 0.88 6.17 1.36
C PRO A 316 0.89 4.67 1.73
N GLN A 317 2.01 3.99 1.52
CA GLN A 317 2.21 2.57 1.86
C GLN A 317 2.18 2.39 3.38
N LEU A 318 2.75 3.33 4.14
CA LEU A 318 2.69 3.32 5.60
C LEU A 318 1.24 3.51 6.10
N ILE A 319 0.52 4.49 5.55
CA ILE A 319 -0.90 4.72 5.87
C ILE A 319 -1.72 3.46 5.57
N PHE A 320 -1.52 2.85 4.41
CA PHE A 320 -2.20 1.61 4.06
C PHE A 320 -1.85 0.46 5.00
N SER A 321 -0.61 0.36 5.49
CA SER A 321 -0.21 -0.65 6.48
C SER A 321 -1.04 -0.54 7.77
N PHE A 322 -1.29 0.68 8.26
CA PHE A 322 -2.15 0.91 9.43
C PHE A 322 -3.61 0.58 9.14
N LEU A 323 -4.11 0.93 7.95
CA LEU A 323 -5.46 0.55 7.52
C LEU A 323 -5.62 -0.97 7.42
N TYR A 324 -4.61 -1.68 6.92
CA TYR A 324 -4.59 -3.14 6.87
C TYR A 324 -4.68 -3.75 8.26
N VAL A 325 -3.89 -3.26 9.23
CA VAL A 325 -3.96 -3.74 10.62
C VAL A 325 -5.35 -3.52 11.21
N ALA A 326 -5.94 -2.34 10.99
CA ALA A 326 -7.30 -2.04 11.45
C ALA A 326 -8.36 -2.93 10.76
N TYR A 327 -8.27 -3.11 9.44
CA TYR A 327 -9.13 -3.98 8.65
C TYR A 327 -9.05 -5.43 9.16
N ASN A 328 -7.84 -5.95 9.32
CA ASN A 328 -7.60 -7.31 9.82
C ASN A 328 -8.15 -7.47 11.25
N SER A 329 -7.98 -6.46 12.10
CA SER A 329 -8.52 -6.44 13.47
C SER A 329 -10.06 -6.54 13.45
N ILE A 330 -10.74 -5.70 12.66
CA ILE A 330 -12.21 -5.69 12.54
C ILE A 330 -12.72 -7.03 11.99
N LEU A 331 -12.14 -7.50 10.88
CA LEU A 331 -12.56 -8.74 10.24
C LEU A 331 -12.34 -9.96 11.15
N THR A 332 -11.23 -9.99 11.89
CA THR A 332 -10.96 -11.02 12.89
C THR A 332 -11.97 -10.98 14.02
N SER A 333 -12.29 -9.81 14.59
CA SER A 333 -13.32 -9.68 15.63
C SER A 333 -14.72 -10.12 15.15
N MET A 334 -15.08 -9.81 13.90
CA MET A 334 -16.34 -10.27 13.31
C MET A 334 -16.37 -11.80 13.16
N CYS A 335 -15.27 -12.42 12.69
CA CYS A 335 -15.16 -13.87 12.56
C CYS A 335 -15.19 -14.57 13.92
N LEU A 336 -14.51 -14.02 14.93
CA LEU A 336 -14.55 -14.53 16.30
C LEU A 336 -15.97 -14.46 16.88
N SER A 337 -16.68 -13.36 16.65
CA SER A 337 -18.06 -13.21 17.11
C SER A 337 -19.01 -14.19 16.41
N ALA A 338 -18.77 -14.49 15.13
CA ALA A 338 -19.53 -15.49 14.38
C ALA A 338 -19.24 -16.92 14.87
N GLU A 339 -17.99 -17.23 15.22
CA GLU A 339 -17.61 -18.51 15.84
C GLU A 339 -18.22 -18.67 17.23
N TRP A 340 -18.14 -17.63 18.07
CA TRP A 340 -18.77 -17.58 19.38
C TRP A 340 -20.28 -17.83 19.31
N SER A 341 -20.98 -17.10 18.43
CA SER A 341 -22.43 -17.25 18.27
C SER A 341 -22.85 -18.67 17.83
N ARG A 342 -22.01 -19.41 17.11
CA ARG A 342 -22.32 -20.79 16.69
C ARG A 342 -22.51 -21.75 17.85
N PHE A 343 -21.86 -21.52 18.99
CA PHE A 343 -22.03 -22.34 20.18
C PHE A 343 -23.42 -22.22 20.80
N GLY A 344 -24.16 -21.14 20.54
CA GLY A 344 -25.55 -20.98 21.00
C GLY A 344 -26.58 -21.81 20.24
N HIS A 345 -26.18 -22.60 19.24
CA HIS A 345 -27.11 -23.41 18.44
C HIS A 345 -26.55 -24.78 18.06
N ARG A 346 -25.23 -24.99 18.10
CA ARG A 346 -24.61 -26.26 17.74
C ARG A 346 -23.53 -26.65 18.75
N ARG A 347 -23.61 -27.87 19.27
CA ARG A 347 -22.55 -28.48 20.06
C ARG A 347 -21.30 -28.71 19.22
N LYS A 348 -20.15 -28.21 19.66
CA LYS A 348 -18.90 -28.13 18.90
C LYS A 348 -17.69 -28.18 19.82
N GLY A 349 -16.62 -28.86 19.42
CA GLY A 349 -15.34 -28.78 20.13
C GLY A 349 -14.63 -27.44 19.92
N LEU A 350 -13.86 -27.02 20.93
CA LEU A 350 -13.13 -25.75 20.98
C LEU A 350 -12.00 -25.69 19.96
N ARG A 351 -11.78 -24.51 19.38
CA ARG A 351 -10.61 -24.23 18.54
C ARG A 351 -9.50 -23.66 19.41
N VAL A 352 -8.40 -24.38 19.55
CA VAL A 352 -7.30 -24.05 20.46
C VAL A 352 -6.01 -23.77 19.70
N SER A 353 -5.12 -22.96 20.28
CA SER A 353 -3.83 -22.61 19.67
C SER A 353 -2.73 -23.67 19.87
N HIS A 354 -2.87 -24.50 20.90
CA HIS A 354 -1.96 -25.61 21.17
C HIS A 354 -2.39 -26.89 20.43
N ASN A 355 -1.60 -27.96 20.55
CA ASN A 355 -1.93 -29.28 19.99
C ASN A 355 -3.33 -29.71 20.45
N PRO A 356 -4.29 -29.90 19.53
CA PRO A 356 -5.65 -30.24 19.89
C PRO A 356 -5.70 -31.63 20.52
N ARG A 357 -6.52 -31.79 21.57
CA ARG A 357 -6.83 -33.07 22.20
C ARG A 357 -8.31 -33.42 22.03
N LEU A 358 -8.62 -34.71 21.92
CA LEU A 358 -9.99 -35.24 21.79
C LEU A 358 -10.82 -34.50 20.73
N SER A 359 -11.90 -33.82 21.12
CA SER A 359 -12.82 -33.13 20.20
C SER A 359 -12.38 -31.71 19.84
N GLN A 360 -11.27 -31.22 20.40
CA GLN A 360 -10.72 -29.90 20.08
C GLN A 360 -10.20 -29.86 18.64
N ARG A 361 -10.15 -28.64 18.09
CA ARG A 361 -9.69 -28.37 16.73
C ARG A 361 -8.49 -27.45 16.77
N SER A 362 -7.53 -27.68 15.89
CA SER A 362 -6.40 -26.78 15.72
C SER A 362 -6.85 -25.41 15.21
N ASN A 363 -6.14 -24.37 15.65
CA ASN A 363 -6.31 -23.03 15.13
C ASN A 363 -5.64 -22.87 13.76
N TYR A 364 -6.10 -21.89 12.97
CA TYR A 364 -5.31 -21.36 11.86
C TYR A 364 -4.11 -20.61 12.45
N PHE A 365 -2.94 -20.69 11.81
CA PHE A 365 -1.74 -19.95 12.23
C PHE A 365 -1.99 -18.44 12.42
N LEU A 366 -3.02 -17.88 11.76
CA LEU A 366 -3.34 -16.45 11.76
C LEU A 366 -4.69 -16.07 12.40
N THR A 367 -5.30 -16.92 13.26
CA THR A 367 -6.61 -16.72 13.95
C THR A 367 -7.84 -16.56 13.04
N LEU A 368 -7.71 -15.83 11.93
CA LEU A 368 -8.68 -15.63 10.87
C LEU A 368 -8.73 -16.86 9.93
N PRO A 369 -9.92 -17.36 9.55
CA PRO A 369 -10.04 -18.45 8.59
C PRO A 369 -9.40 -18.15 7.24
N TYR A 370 -8.71 -19.13 6.63
CA TYR A 370 -7.99 -18.96 5.36
C TYR A 370 -8.87 -18.42 4.22
N ARG A 371 -10.16 -18.75 4.18
CA ARG A 371 -11.12 -18.21 3.21
C ARG A 371 -11.26 -16.69 3.23
N TYR A 372 -10.88 -16.05 4.33
CA TYR A 372 -10.86 -14.58 4.48
C TYR A 372 -9.44 -14.05 4.51
N ALA A 373 -8.52 -14.76 5.17
CA ALA A 373 -7.13 -14.35 5.28
C ALA A 373 -6.41 -14.34 3.93
N VAL A 374 -6.59 -15.36 3.09
CA VAL A 374 -5.88 -15.45 1.80
C VAL A 374 -6.32 -14.35 0.84
N PRO A 375 -7.63 -14.10 0.59
CA PRO A 375 -8.05 -12.97 -0.23
C PRO A 375 -7.61 -11.63 0.33
N LEU A 376 -7.66 -11.44 1.66
CA LEU A 376 -7.21 -10.21 2.30
C LEU A 376 -5.71 -9.97 2.08
N MET A 377 -4.86 -10.98 2.28
CA MET A 377 -3.42 -10.86 2.08
C MET A 377 -3.06 -10.67 0.61
N ALA A 378 -3.74 -11.36 -0.31
CA ALA A 378 -3.49 -11.21 -1.74
C ALA A 378 -3.88 -9.80 -2.22
N THR A 379 -5.08 -9.33 -1.86
CA THR A 379 -5.55 -7.99 -2.22
C THR A 379 -4.71 -6.88 -1.58
N SER A 380 -4.27 -7.06 -0.33
CA SER A 380 -3.37 -6.08 0.32
C SER A 380 -1.98 -6.06 -0.31
N ALA A 381 -1.42 -7.21 -0.70
CA ALA A 381 -0.14 -7.26 -1.41
C ALA A 381 -0.23 -6.55 -2.78
N VAL A 382 -1.30 -6.79 -3.53
CA VAL A 382 -1.57 -6.09 -4.79
C VAL A 382 -1.72 -4.59 -4.56
N LEU A 383 -2.43 -4.17 -3.51
CA LEU A 383 -2.60 -2.75 -3.22
C LEU A 383 -1.28 -2.09 -2.82
N HIS A 384 -0.43 -2.74 -2.01
CA HIS A 384 0.90 -2.24 -1.69
C HIS A 384 1.76 -2.03 -2.93
N TRP A 385 1.73 -2.99 -3.85
CA TRP A 385 2.42 -2.87 -5.13
C TRP A 385 1.86 -1.74 -6.00
N LEU A 386 0.54 -1.64 -6.13
CA LEU A 386 -0.08 -0.55 -6.91
C LEU A 386 0.19 0.83 -6.32
N VAL A 387 0.21 0.95 -4.98
CA VAL A 387 0.57 2.20 -4.31
C VAL A 387 2.03 2.56 -4.60
N SER A 388 2.94 1.59 -4.65
CA SER A 388 4.33 1.84 -5.07
C SER A 388 4.47 2.27 -6.53
N GLN A 389 3.53 1.88 -7.40
CA GLN A 389 3.45 2.37 -8.78
C GLN A 389 2.70 3.71 -8.90
N SER A 390 1.94 4.10 -7.86
CA SER A 390 1.14 5.32 -7.85
C SER A 390 1.95 6.55 -7.51
N LEU A 391 2.89 6.42 -6.56
CA LEU A 391 3.84 7.46 -6.17
C LEU A 391 5.20 6.78 -5.94
N PHE A 392 6.20 7.18 -6.71
CA PHE A 392 7.53 6.56 -6.71
C PHE A 392 8.62 7.64 -6.71
N VAL A 393 9.83 7.27 -6.27
CA VAL A 393 10.97 8.19 -6.26
C VAL A 393 11.63 8.19 -7.62
N ILE A 394 12.00 9.38 -8.10
CA ILE A 394 12.81 9.59 -9.29
C ILE A 394 14.13 10.22 -8.86
N ALA A 395 15.23 9.65 -9.33
CA ALA A 395 16.58 10.18 -9.16
C ALA A 395 17.26 10.17 -10.54
N ILE A 396 17.52 11.36 -11.08
CA ILE A 396 18.16 11.54 -12.39
C ILE A 396 19.53 12.16 -12.14
N GLU A 397 20.58 11.48 -12.59
CA GLU A 397 21.95 11.99 -12.56
C GLU A 397 22.20 12.87 -13.78
N ALA A 398 22.69 14.08 -13.56
CA ALA A 398 23.06 14.98 -14.63
C ALA A 398 24.52 14.78 -15.07
N TYR A 399 24.76 14.92 -16.37
CA TYR A 399 26.09 14.84 -16.98
C TYR A 399 26.35 16.07 -17.83
N ASN A 400 27.57 16.60 -17.78
CA ASN A 400 28.02 17.75 -18.56
C ASN A 400 28.41 17.34 -20.00
N THR A 401 28.87 18.30 -20.80
CA THR A 401 29.30 18.07 -22.20
C THR A 401 30.53 17.17 -22.34
N HIS A 402 31.28 16.95 -21.26
CA HIS A 402 32.41 16.03 -21.18
C HIS A 402 32.01 14.63 -20.68
N MET A 403 30.72 14.37 -20.48
CA MET A 403 30.19 13.13 -19.91
C MET A 403 30.66 12.87 -18.47
N GLU A 404 30.96 13.93 -17.73
CA GLU A 404 31.25 13.89 -16.29
C GLU A 404 29.98 14.25 -15.50
N ARG A 405 29.78 13.59 -14.35
CA ARG A 405 28.60 13.82 -13.52
C ARG A 405 28.66 15.23 -12.92
N ASP A 406 27.55 15.96 -13.00
CA ASP A 406 27.35 17.26 -12.37
C ASP A 406 26.27 17.17 -11.27
N PRO A 407 26.67 16.98 -9.99
CA PRO A 407 25.72 16.85 -8.89
C PRO A 407 24.85 18.08 -8.65
N LEU A 408 25.25 19.27 -9.13
CA LEU A 408 24.47 20.49 -8.98
C LEU A 408 23.24 20.51 -9.88
N GLN A 409 23.21 19.67 -10.92
CA GLN A 409 22.13 19.57 -11.88
C GLN A 409 21.30 18.28 -11.73
N ASP A 410 21.63 17.43 -10.75
CA ASP A 410 20.86 16.22 -10.42
C ASP A 410 19.41 16.55 -10.05
N VAL A 411 18.46 15.72 -10.47
CA VAL A 411 17.03 15.90 -10.19
C VAL A 411 16.53 14.77 -9.28
N TYR A 412 16.13 15.15 -8.06
CA TYR A 412 15.46 14.26 -7.11
C TYR A 412 14.02 14.71 -6.91
N ALA A 413 13.07 13.86 -7.27
CA ALA A 413 11.65 14.20 -7.22
C ALA A 413 10.79 12.95 -6.97
N CYS A 414 9.47 13.14 -6.83
CA CYS A 414 8.52 12.04 -6.89
C CYS A 414 7.83 12.01 -8.26
N GLY A 415 7.74 10.82 -8.85
CA GLY A 415 6.85 10.54 -9.97
C GLY A 415 5.51 10.02 -9.47
N TYR A 416 4.44 10.33 -10.19
CA TYR A 416 3.13 9.70 -9.95
C TYR A 416 2.56 9.07 -11.23
N SER A 417 1.69 8.08 -11.06
CA SER A 417 0.98 7.43 -12.17
C SER A 417 -0.53 7.53 -11.96
N PRO A 418 -1.25 8.35 -12.76
CA PRO A 418 -2.70 8.46 -12.68
C PRO A 418 -3.42 7.12 -12.83
N LEU A 419 -2.95 6.26 -13.73
CA LEU A 419 -3.53 4.93 -13.95
C LEU A 419 -3.42 4.06 -12.70
N ALA A 420 -2.23 4.00 -12.08
CA ALA A 420 -2.03 3.24 -10.85
C ALA A 420 -2.89 3.79 -9.69
N ILE A 421 -3.01 5.12 -9.56
CA ILE A 421 -3.84 5.76 -8.54
C ILE A 421 -5.32 5.36 -8.72
N VAL A 422 -5.83 5.37 -9.95
CA VAL A 422 -7.21 4.95 -10.25
C VAL A 422 -7.43 3.50 -9.83
N ILE A 423 -6.57 2.58 -10.29
CA ILE A 423 -6.71 1.15 -10.00
C ILE A 423 -6.60 0.88 -8.49
N ALA A 424 -5.63 1.50 -7.81
CA ALA A 424 -5.46 1.37 -6.36
C ALA A 424 -6.70 1.88 -5.60
N THR A 425 -7.19 3.07 -5.94
CA THR A 425 -8.36 3.67 -5.28
C THR A 425 -9.62 2.83 -5.52
N SER A 426 -9.80 2.27 -6.72
CA SER A 426 -10.91 1.35 -7.02
C SER A 426 -10.85 0.07 -6.19
N ILE A 427 -9.69 -0.59 -6.11
CA ILE A 427 -9.53 -1.81 -5.30
C ILE A 427 -9.73 -1.51 -3.81
N GLY A 428 -9.16 -0.41 -3.31
CA GLY A 428 -9.38 0.05 -1.94
C GLY A 428 -10.85 0.33 -1.63
N GLY A 429 -11.59 0.92 -2.57
CA GLY A 429 -13.04 1.11 -2.47
C GLY A 429 -13.80 -0.22 -2.38
N VAL A 430 -13.48 -1.19 -3.26
CA VAL A 430 -14.10 -2.52 -3.23
C VAL A 430 -13.82 -3.24 -1.91
N MET A 431 -12.58 -3.22 -1.42
CA MET A 431 -12.23 -3.81 -0.12
C MET A 431 -13.06 -3.22 1.03
N PHE A 432 -13.21 -1.89 1.05
CA PHE A 432 -14.03 -1.21 2.05
C PHE A 432 -15.50 -1.64 1.98
N THR A 433 -16.09 -1.62 0.79
CA THR A 433 -17.48 -2.04 0.59
C THR A 433 -17.68 -3.50 0.99
N CYS A 434 -16.77 -4.40 0.64
CA CYS A 434 -16.83 -5.80 1.06
C CYS A 434 -16.87 -5.95 2.59
N LEU A 435 -16.04 -5.21 3.32
CA LEU A 435 -16.05 -5.25 4.79
C LEU A 435 -17.37 -4.76 5.37
N ILE A 436 -17.91 -3.66 4.84
CA ILE A 436 -19.22 -3.13 5.26
C ILE A 436 -20.32 -4.16 5.00
N VAL A 437 -20.37 -4.75 3.81
CA VAL A 437 -21.37 -5.79 3.46
C VAL A 437 -21.26 -6.99 4.40
N LEU A 438 -20.05 -7.47 4.69
CA LEU A 438 -19.83 -8.57 5.64
C LEU A 438 -20.29 -8.20 7.05
N SER A 439 -20.10 -6.94 7.47
CA SER A 439 -20.51 -6.47 8.79
C SER A 439 -22.03 -6.47 9.02
N LEU A 440 -22.81 -6.33 7.93
CA LEU A 440 -24.28 -6.35 7.95
C LEU A 440 -24.87 -7.77 8.02
N ARG A 441 -24.04 -8.82 7.97
CA ARG A 441 -24.52 -10.19 8.15
C ARG A 441 -25.04 -10.40 9.57
N ARG A 442 -26.15 -11.11 9.73
CA ARG A 442 -26.67 -11.50 11.07
C ARG A 442 -25.89 -12.70 11.63
N LEU A 443 -25.70 -12.69 12.94
CA LEU A 443 -25.18 -13.82 13.69
C LEU A 443 -26.20 -14.98 13.71
N GLU A 444 -25.69 -16.21 13.83
CA GLU A 444 -26.51 -17.43 13.74
C GLU A 444 -27.43 -17.60 14.96
N SER A 445 -26.97 -17.21 16.14
CA SER A 445 -27.72 -17.27 17.41
C SER A 445 -27.91 -15.90 18.05
N ALA A 446 -28.75 -15.84 19.09
CA ALA A 446 -28.94 -14.67 19.95
C ALA A 446 -28.11 -14.74 21.24
N MET A 447 -27.07 -15.58 21.25
CA MET A 447 -26.05 -15.58 22.28
C MET A 447 -25.43 -14.19 22.41
N PRO A 448 -25.25 -13.65 23.63
CA PRO A 448 -24.62 -12.35 23.83
C PRO A 448 -23.24 -12.27 23.17
N VAL A 449 -22.96 -11.15 22.53
CA VAL A 449 -21.68 -10.93 21.85
C VAL A 449 -20.60 -10.66 22.88
N ALA A 450 -19.68 -11.61 23.05
CA ALA A 450 -18.50 -11.45 23.91
C ALA A 450 -17.39 -10.60 23.25
N GLY A 451 -17.28 -10.65 21.92
CA GLY A 451 -16.20 -9.99 21.18
C GLY A 451 -14.83 -10.54 21.61
N SER A 452 -13.94 -9.66 22.09
CA SER A 452 -12.64 -10.01 22.67
C SER A 452 -12.56 -9.72 24.18
N CYS A 453 -13.71 -9.65 24.87
CA CYS A 453 -13.77 -9.33 26.30
C CYS A 453 -13.58 -10.60 27.12
N SER A 454 -12.47 -10.71 27.87
CA SER A 454 -12.20 -11.87 28.73
C SER A 454 -13.28 -12.06 29.81
N LEU A 455 -13.82 -10.97 30.37
CA LEU A 455 -14.92 -11.01 31.33
C LEU A 455 -16.18 -11.67 30.75
N ALA A 456 -16.49 -11.41 29.48
CA ALA A 456 -17.64 -11.99 28.81
C ALA A 456 -17.47 -13.49 28.56
N ILE A 457 -16.23 -13.92 28.26
CA ILE A 457 -15.91 -15.34 28.12
C ILE A 457 -16.02 -16.03 29.47
N ALA A 458 -15.40 -15.46 30.51
CA ALA A 458 -15.42 -15.98 31.87
C ALA A 458 -16.84 -16.11 32.44
N ALA A 459 -17.68 -15.09 32.23
CA ALA A 459 -19.07 -15.09 32.71
C ALA A 459 -19.94 -16.18 32.08
N ALA A 460 -19.55 -16.71 30.91
CA ALA A 460 -20.23 -17.82 30.26
C ALA A 460 -19.71 -19.20 30.73
N CYS A 461 -18.68 -19.27 31.59
CA CYS A 461 -18.00 -20.51 31.99
C CYS A 461 -18.22 -20.82 33.50
N HIS A 462 -19.48 -20.96 33.92
CA HIS A 462 -19.89 -21.28 35.29
C HIS A 462 -20.91 -22.45 35.34
N PRO A 463 -20.65 -23.62 34.72
CA PRO A 463 -21.69 -24.64 34.55
C PRO A 463 -22.21 -25.24 35.87
N GLY A 464 -21.45 -25.17 36.97
CA GLY A 464 -21.89 -25.60 38.30
C GLY A 464 -22.60 -24.53 39.14
N PHE A 465 -22.79 -23.31 38.63
CA PHE A 465 -23.40 -22.24 39.40
C PHE A 465 -24.93 -22.32 39.41
N ASN A 466 -25.51 -22.31 40.61
CA ASN A 466 -26.96 -22.24 40.83
C ASN A 466 -27.34 -20.92 41.54
N PRO A 467 -28.08 -20.00 40.89
CA PRO A 467 -28.47 -18.72 41.48
C PRO A 467 -29.55 -18.84 42.57
N ASN A 468 -30.20 -19.99 42.71
CA ASN A 468 -31.29 -20.22 43.66
C ASN A 468 -30.82 -20.80 45.01
N VAL A 469 -29.50 -20.96 45.22
CA VAL A 469 -28.90 -21.50 46.44
C VAL A 469 -28.05 -20.42 47.14
N ASP A 470 -28.25 -20.24 48.45
CA ASP A 470 -27.62 -19.16 49.25
C ASP A 470 -26.09 -19.29 49.40
N LYS A 471 -25.55 -20.50 49.20
CA LYS A 471 -24.11 -20.80 49.24
C LYS A 471 -23.73 -21.67 48.05
N PRO A 472 -23.23 -21.09 46.95
CA PRO A 472 -22.61 -21.89 45.90
C PRO A 472 -21.35 -22.53 46.47
N GLU A 473 -21.26 -23.85 46.42
CA GLU A 473 -20.00 -24.54 46.69
C GLU A 473 -19.02 -24.24 45.54
N PRO A 474 -17.75 -23.90 45.83
CA PRO A 474 -16.75 -23.76 44.79
C PRO A 474 -16.48 -25.13 44.19
N VAL A 475 -17.04 -25.40 43.01
CA VAL A 475 -16.73 -26.61 42.24
C VAL A 475 -15.51 -26.31 41.38
N GLU A 476 -14.34 -26.78 41.82
CA GLU A 476 -13.20 -26.94 40.91
C GLU A 476 -13.53 -28.11 39.97
N MET A 477 -13.61 -27.83 38.66
CA MET A 477 -13.87 -28.84 37.63
C MET A 477 -12.59 -29.21 36.88
N GLU A 478 -11.46 -29.26 37.59
CA GLU A 478 -10.27 -29.93 37.06
C GLU A 478 -10.42 -31.43 37.33
N SER A 479 -10.86 -32.17 36.31
CA SER A 479 -10.80 -33.64 36.33
C SER A 479 -9.41 -34.10 35.89
N GLU A 480 -8.83 -35.06 36.61
CA GLU A 480 -7.56 -35.69 36.20
C GLU A 480 -7.75 -36.63 34.99
N ASP A 481 -8.98 -37.10 34.74
CA ASP A 481 -9.34 -37.86 33.55
C ASP A 481 -9.63 -36.93 32.36
N GLU A 482 -8.91 -37.12 31.25
CA GLU A 482 -9.12 -36.39 29.99
C GLU A 482 -10.52 -36.64 29.41
N GLY A 483 -11.14 -37.78 29.70
CA GLY A 483 -12.51 -38.09 29.26
C GLY A 483 -13.59 -37.28 29.97
N GLU A 484 -13.28 -36.75 31.16
CA GLU A 484 -14.19 -35.95 31.98
C GLU A 484 -13.92 -34.44 31.87
N ASP A 485 -12.77 -34.04 31.28
CA ASP A 485 -12.44 -32.62 31.10
C ASP A 485 -13.38 -32.00 30.06
N MET A 486 -14.34 -31.24 30.57
CA MET A 486 -15.35 -30.53 29.80
C MET A 486 -14.73 -29.66 28.69
N ALA A 487 -13.53 -29.10 28.89
CA ALA A 487 -12.84 -28.30 27.88
C ALA A 487 -12.35 -29.11 26.67
N LEU A 488 -12.23 -30.43 26.79
CA LEU A 488 -11.80 -31.34 25.71
C LEU A 488 -12.99 -31.92 24.92
N LEU A 489 -14.20 -31.85 25.49
CA LEU A 489 -15.44 -32.37 24.92
C LEU A 489 -16.15 -31.35 24.01
N PRO A 490 -17.13 -31.79 23.20
CA PRO A 490 -17.99 -30.89 22.43
C PRO A 490 -18.87 -30.04 23.36
N LEU A 491 -18.79 -28.72 23.25
CA LEU A 491 -19.53 -27.77 24.09
C LEU A 491 -20.66 -27.09 23.35
N GLN A 492 -21.72 -26.75 24.08
CA GLN A 492 -22.80 -25.87 23.62
C GLN A 492 -23.08 -24.82 24.70
N TRP A 493 -23.44 -23.61 24.29
CA TRP A 493 -23.92 -22.58 25.21
C TRP A 493 -25.45 -22.55 25.20
N GLY A 494 -26.05 -22.52 26.38
CA GLY A 494 -27.50 -22.42 26.53
C GLY A 494 -27.91 -22.35 28.00
N SER A 495 -29.22 -22.45 28.23
CA SER A 495 -29.81 -22.55 29.56
C SER A 495 -29.54 -23.94 30.14
N ILE A 496 -28.98 -23.98 31.35
CA ILE A 496 -28.84 -25.23 32.12
C ILE A 496 -30.12 -25.44 32.91
N SER A 497 -30.62 -26.69 32.97
CA SER A 497 -31.80 -27.05 33.75
C SER A 497 -31.48 -26.92 35.24
N ILE A 498 -32.08 -25.92 35.89
CA ILE A 498 -31.89 -25.63 37.31
C ILE A 498 -33.25 -25.44 37.95
N ASP A 499 -33.42 -26.00 39.15
CA ASP A 499 -34.63 -25.80 39.95
C ASP A 499 -34.66 -24.37 40.52
N GLY A 500 -35.67 -23.60 40.12
CA GLY A 500 -36.00 -22.31 40.71
C GLY A 500 -36.44 -21.23 39.71
N PRO A 501 -36.75 -20.02 40.19
CA PRO A 501 -37.32 -18.95 39.38
C PRO A 501 -36.31 -18.23 38.46
N ILE A 502 -35.02 -18.34 38.75
CA ILE A 502 -33.94 -17.72 37.97
C ILE A 502 -33.15 -18.84 37.29
N GLY A 503 -33.02 -18.76 35.96
CA GLY A 503 -32.21 -19.70 35.19
C GLY A 503 -30.72 -19.34 35.19
N HIS A 504 -29.89 -20.22 34.66
CA HIS A 504 -28.46 -19.94 34.42
C HIS A 504 -28.06 -20.32 33.00
N CYS A 505 -27.23 -19.49 32.35
CA CYS A 505 -26.68 -19.80 31.03
C CYS A 505 -25.18 -20.05 31.12
N SER A 506 -24.69 -21.18 30.61
CA SER A 506 -23.25 -21.45 30.56
C SER A 506 -22.87 -22.39 29.43
N PHE A 507 -21.57 -22.45 29.12
CA PHE A 507 -20.99 -23.53 28.34
C PHE A 507 -20.96 -24.81 29.17
N THR A 508 -21.48 -25.88 28.60
CA THR A 508 -21.34 -27.23 29.17
C THR A 508 -21.25 -28.28 28.08
N SER A 509 -20.67 -29.44 28.42
CA SER A 509 -20.71 -30.66 27.61
C SER A 509 -22.05 -31.38 27.74
N GLY A 510 -22.77 -31.17 28.85
CA GLY A 510 -24.10 -31.70 29.12
C GLY A 510 -25.21 -31.02 28.32
N ASP A 511 -26.45 -31.45 28.54
CA ASP A 511 -27.61 -30.94 27.81
C ASP A 511 -27.99 -29.52 28.21
N VAL A 512 -28.30 -28.72 27.18
CA VAL A 512 -28.65 -27.30 27.32
C VAL A 512 -29.85 -26.98 26.45
N ASP A 513 -30.75 -26.20 27.02
CA ASP A 513 -31.92 -25.67 26.34
C ASP A 513 -31.63 -24.30 25.72
N THR A 514 -32.39 -23.92 24.71
CA THR A 514 -32.32 -22.56 24.18
C THR A 514 -32.93 -21.58 25.20
N PRO A 515 -32.24 -20.49 25.61
CA PRO A 515 -32.78 -19.56 26.58
C PRO A 515 -34.13 -18.95 26.14
N GLU A 516 -35.09 -18.87 27.05
CA GLU A 516 -36.42 -18.36 26.78
C GLU A 516 -36.46 -16.83 26.80
N LYS A 517 -37.12 -16.26 25.79
CA LYS A 517 -37.25 -14.81 25.68
C LYS A 517 -38.13 -14.27 26.80
N GLY A 518 -37.62 -13.31 27.57
CA GLY A 518 -38.35 -12.70 28.69
C GLY A 518 -38.04 -13.33 30.05
N GLN A 519 -37.39 -14.50 30.09
CA GLN A 519 -36.94 -15.13 31.33
C GLN A 519 -35.67 -14.45 31.87
N LYS A 520 -35.51 -14.47 33.19
CA LYS A 520 -34.34 -13.92 33.89
C LYS A 520 -33.29 -15.01 34.09
N TYR A 521 -32.05 -14.67 33.76
CA TYR A 521 -30.88 -15.51 33.98
C TYR A 521 -29.82 -14.78 34.80
N GLN A 522 -29.08 -15.51 35.62
CA GLN A 522 -27.99 -14.98 36.44
C GLN A 522 -26.74 -15.85 36.35
#